data_AF-H2KTW9-F1
#
_entry.id   AF-H2KTW9-F1
#
_cell.length_a   1.000
_cell.length_b   1.000
_cell.length_c   1.000
_cell.angle_alpha   90.00
_cell.angle_beta   90.00
_cell.angle_gamma   90.00
#
_symmetry.space_group_name_H-M   'P 1'
#
loop_
_entity.id
_entity.type
_entity.pdbx_description
1 polymer ?
#
loop_
_entity_poly.entity_id
_entity_poly.type
_entity_poly.pdbx_seq_one_letter_code
_entity_poly.pdbx_strand_id
1 'polypeptide(L)'
;MKFLFDESLVVRKISTFWIRKWSRKEEFVTKFILSRKADVMNMLESAGFSRSNPYYIVKQGKITQLATAPDNQRLKLLREVAGTRVYDERKEESKQIFKESEAKREQISELLNSIEDRLRTLENETKELKEYQHWDRERRALEYTIYDRELKETKKKLEDIQSKREQSSESTAEIRRAAKECADQIERLERELRDNRLKEAQMQDEVEQVQASVSDVLQRREQLQLTIADYSATLRGGKSARERAAEELARVREQIQQVERRLAELRPQYKKAKQHEDELANTLSDAEHRRKELFAKQGRVNQFQSRSQRDDWIKDQMKSLAKAIKDKENTISKLTDEIKKDDDRREKLQKDLEVAEENMACVRKELETVSEEQRRLRREKDEIQTDRQTVYREETRIAHELNNARDELARTEHNLRSITGKAILNGLDSVRKDSLQGSVWLNQHDLLIALPEVPNHYFHQFWVTLRRHRWPSLGSPVTSVSVGRVVDR
;
A
#
# COMPACT_ATOMS: atom_id res chain seq x y z
N MET A 1 111.35 66.54 13.36
CA MET A 1 110.36 67.51 12.87
C MET A 1 109.81 68.24 14.10
N LYS A 2 110.15 69.53 14.22
CA LYS A 2 109.74 70.54 15.22
C LYS A 2 109.67 70.15 16.71
N PHE A 3 110.79 70.42 17.37
CA PHE A 3 110.82 70.96 18.73
C PHE A 3 109.94 72.21 18.82
N LEU A 4 109.08 72.27 19.82
CA LEU A 4 108.59 73.52 20.40
C LEU A 4 108.66 73.37 21.91
N PHE A 5 109.78 73.86 22.45
CA PHE A 5 109.87 74.36 23.81
C PHE A 5 108.93 75.56 23.90
N ASP A 6 108.01 75.54 24.87
CA ASP A 6 107.40 76.77 25.37
C ASP A 6 107.77 76.87 26.86
N GLU A 7 108.72 77.75 27.13
CA GLU A 7 109.12 78.19 28.46
C GLU A 7 108.10 79.21 28.96
N SER A 8 107.22 78.82 29.87
CA SER A 8 106.65 79.78 30.83
C SER A 8 106.04 79.08 32.05
N LEU A 9 106.40 79.62 33.23
CA LEU A 9 105.98 79.24 34.59
C LEU A 9 106.55 77.93 35.16
N VAL A 10 107.82 77.99 35.54
CA VAL A 10 108.37 77.23 36.67
C VAL A 10 107.74 77.76 37.97
N VAL A 11 106.50 77.33 38.27
CA VAL A 11 106.03 77.30 39.66
C VAL A 11 106.52 76.00 40.24
N ARG A 12 107.67 76.04 40.93
CA ARG A 12 108.09 74.97 41.84
C ARG A 12 107.03 74.84 42.94
N LYS A 13 105.96 74.10 42.68
CA LYS A 13 105.12 73.52 43.73
C LYS A 13 106.00 72.53 44.48
N ILE A 14 106.62 72.98 45.55
CA ILE A 14 107.17 72.10 46.57
C ILE A 14 105.95 71.39 47.19
N SER A 15 105.59 70.25 46.60
CA SER A 15 104.54 69.37 47.12
C SER A 15 105.11 68.69 48.35
N THR A 16 104.84 69.23 49.54
CA THR A 16 105.21 68.60 50.81
C THR A 16 104.49 67.26 50.94
N PHE A 17 105.28 66.19 50.98
CA PHE A 17 104.77 64.81 51.07
C PHE A 17 104.83 64.35 52.53
N TRP A 18 103.68 64.03 53.12
CA TRP A 18 103.58 63.57 54.50
C TRP A 18 103.07 62.12 54.53
N ILE A 19 103.85 61.20 55.12
CA ILE A 19 103.40 59.87 55.50
C ILE A 19 103.22 59.86 57.02
N ARG A 20 102.04 59.49 57.52
CA ARG A 20 101.77 59.31 58.95
C ARG A 20 101.35 57.86 59.22
N LYS A 21 101.87 57.27 60.30
CA LYS A 21 101.47 55.94 60.80
C LYS A 21 100.95 56.08 62.23
N TRP A 22 99.75 55.59 62.52
CA TRP A 22 99.16 55.56 63.86
C TRP A 22 99.43 54.23 64.57
N SER A 23 99.57 54.25 65.90
CA SER A 23 100.18 53.15 66.68
C SER A 23 99.36 51.85 66.78
N ARG A 24 98.10 51.81 66.32
CA ARG A 24 97.25 50.59 66.35
C ARG A 24 96.55 50.23 65.04
N LYS A 25 96.54 51.10 64.02
CA LYS A 25 96.06 50.80 62.66
C LYS A 25 97.05 51.34 61.64
N GLU A 26 97.50 50.49 60.71
CA GLU A 26 98.40 50.87 59.62
C GLU A 26 97.62 51.59 58.51
N GLU A 27 97.32 52.86 58.69
CA GLU A 27 96.75 53.71 57.63
C GLU A 27 97.89 54.47 56.94
N PHE A 28 97.94 54.37 55.60
CA PHE A 28 98.93 55.09 54.78
C PHE A 28 98.23 56.23 54.06
N VAL A 29 98.63 57.47 54.37
CA VAL A 29 98.07 58.67 53.75
C VAL A 29 99.13 59.30 52.85
N THR A 30 98.74 59.59 51.62
CA THR A 30 99.56 60.19 50.56
C THR A 30 98.81 61.41 50.06
N LYS A 31 99.33 62.63 50.26
CA LYS A 31 98.65 63.90 49.88
C LYS A 31 97.16 63.93 50.29
N PHE A 32 96.87 63.60 51.55
CA PHE A 32 95.51 63.56 52.12
C PHE A 32 94.56 62.47 51.58
N ILE A 33 95.04 61.55 50.74
CA ILE A 33 94.28 60.41 50.23
C ILE A 33 94.67 59.13 50.98
N LEU A 34 93.68 58.39 51.47
CA LEU A 34 93.88 57.05 52.03
C LEU A 34 94.28 56.09 50.90
N SER A 35 95.51 55.57 50.97
CA SER A 35 96.07 54.71 49.93
C SER A 35 96.26 53.29 50.45
N ARG A 36 96.07 52.28 49.59
CA ARG A 36 96.35 50.89 49.96
C ARG A 36 97.85 50.70 50.13
N LYS A 37 98.22 49.80 51.04
CA LYS A 37 99.62 49.47 51.35
C LYS A 37 100.43 49.09 50.10
N ALA A 38 99.83 48.31 49.18
CA ALA A 38 100.49 47.91 47.93
C ALA A 38 100.80 49.11 47.02
N ASP A 39 99.85 50.05 46.88
CA ASP A 39 100.00 51.23 46.02
C ASP A 39 101.10 52.16 46.55
N VAL A 40 101.16 52.36 47.88
CA VAL A 40 102.23 53.16 48.52
C VAL A 40 103.58 52.48 48.42
N MET A 41 103.65 51.15 48.57
CA MET A 41 104.88 50.39 48.42
C MET A 41 105.40 50.41 46.98
N ASN A 42 104.52 50.21 45.98
CA ASN A 42 104.87 50.29 44.56
C ASN A 42 105.37 51.69 44.18
N MET A 43 104.75 52.74 44.73
CA MET A 43 105.18 54.12 44.53
C MET A 43 106.56 54.39 45.16
N LEU A 44 106.82 53.90 46.37
CA LEU A 44 108.14 54.01 47.02
C LEU A 44 109.21 53.23 46.26
N GLU A 45 108.91 52.02 45.79
CA GLU A 45 109.82 51.23 44.96
C GLU A 45 110.13 51.94 43.63
N SER A 46 109.13 52.56 43.00
CA SER A 46 109.33 53.36 41.77
C SER A 46 110.19 54.62 42.01
N ALA A 47 110.18 55.17 43.22
CA ALA A 47 111.02 56.30 43.62
C ALA A 47 112.43 55.88 44.07
N GLY A 48 112.80 54.59 43.98
CA GLY A 48 114.10 54.06 44.39
C GLY A 48 114.18 53.65 45.86
N PHE A 49 113.09 53.80 46.63
CA PHE A 49 112.99 53.33 48.01
C PHE A 49 112.40 51.93 48.04
N SER A 50 113.27 50.93 47.91
CA SER A 50 112.85 49.53 48.04
C SER A 50 112.63 49.14 49.50
N ARG A 51 111.54 48.41 49.79
CA ARG A 51 111.32 47.73 51.08
C ARG A 51 112.50 46.82 51.44
N SER A 52 113.17 46.28 50.43
CA SER A 52 114.21 45.26 50.54
C SER A 52 115.63 45.83 50.57
N ASN A 53 115.83 47.14 50.42
CA ASN A 53 117.15 47.75 50.52
C ASN A 53 117.32 48.49 51.86
N PRO A 54 117.54 47.81 53.01
CA PRO A 54 117.56 48.45 54.32
C PRO A 54 118.77 49.36 54.57
N TYR A 55 119.69 49.51 53.62
CA TYR A 55 121.01 50.13 53.86
C TYR A 55 121.00 51.66 53.81
N TYR A 56 119.86 52.29 53.52
CA TYR A 56 119.63 53.70 53.85
C TYR A 56 119.41 53.93 55.37
N ILE A 57 119.21 52.87 56.18
CA ILE A 57 119.11 52.93 57.65
C ILE A 57 119.97 51.83 58.29
N VAL A 58 121.06 52.20 58.99
CA VAL A 58 121.89 51.25 59.74
C VAL A 58 121.38 51.12 61.18
N LYS A 59 120.83 49.95 61.53
CA LYS A 59 120.46 49.61 62.92
C LYS A 59 121.68 49.08 63.68
N GLN A 60 121.67 49.22 65.01
CA GLN A 60 122.71 48.63 65.88
C GLN A 60 122.80 47.11 65.64
N GLY A 61 124.02 46.59 65.42
CA GLY A 61 124.28 45.18 65.12
C GLY A 61 124.22 44.77 63.64
N LYS A 62 123.76 45.67 62.73
CA LYS A 62 123.65 45.34 61.29
C LYS A 62 125.02 45.18 60.61
N ILE A 63 126.02 45.93 61.05
CA ILE A 63 127.39 45.85 60.53
C ILE A 63 127.99 44.48 60.85
N THR A 64 127.80 43.99 62.07
CA THR A 64 128.25 42.65 62.49
C THR A 64 127.59 41.56 61.67
N GLN A 65 126.27 41.67 61.42
CA GLN A 65 125.53 40.72 60.58
C GLN A 65 126.05 40.71 59.13
N LEU A 66 126.43 41.86 58.57
CA LEU A 66 126.98 41.93 57.21
C LEU A 66 128.39 41.33 57.13
N ALA A 67 129.19 41.51 58.18
CA ALA A 67 130.53 40.92 58.28
C ALA A 67 130.49 39.38 58.33
N THR A 68 129.55 38.79 59.09
CA THR A 68 129.41 37.33 59.25
C THR A 68 128.41 36.67 58.30
N ALA A 69 127.75 37.42 57.42
CA ALA A 69 126.76 36.87 56.49
C ALA A 69 127.39 35.89 55.47
N PRO A 70 126.74 34.74 55.17
CA PRO A 70 127.16 33.83 54.11
C PRO A 70 126.96 34.45 52.72
N ASP A 71 127.72 33.97 51.74
CA ASP A 71 127.79 34.59 50.40
C ASP A 71 126.46 34.61 49.65
N ASN A 72 125.56 33.63 49.85
CA ASN A 72 124.21 33.67 49.28
C ASN A 72 123.41 34.89 49.80
N GLN A 73 123.55 35.22 51.08
CA GLN A 73 122.89 36.38 51.67
C GLN A 73 123.52 37.69 51.19
N ARG A 74 124.85 37.72 50.95
CA ARG A 74 125.54 38.84 50.29
C ARG A 74 125.12 39.01 48.83
N LEU A 75 124.91 37.93 48.09
CA LEU A 75 124.42 37.97 46.71
C LEU A 75 122.98 38.44 46.63
N LYS A 76 122.10 37.94 47.53
CA LYS A 76 120.72 38.41 47.63
C LYS A 76 120.68 39.91 47.91
N LEU A 77 121.56 40.38 48.78
CA LEU A 77 121.76 41.80 49.04
C LEU A 77 122.17 42.57 47.78
N LEU A 78 123.20 42.11 47.06
CA LEU A 78 123.65 42.77 45.83
C LEU A 78 122.51 42.85 44.78
N ARG A 79 121.70 41.79 44.65
CA ARG A 79 120.51 41.78 43.77
C ARG A 79 119.41 42.75 44.24
N GLU A 80 119.22 42.90 45.54
CA GLU A 80 118.29 43.87 46.12
C GLU A 80 118.75 45.32 45.88
N VAL A 81 120.06 45.61 46.06
CA VAL A 81 120.64 46.94 45.80
C VAL A 81 120.61 47.28 44.31
N ALA A 82 120.89 46.30 43.44
CA ALA A 82 120.79 46.47 41.99
C ALA A 82 119.34 46.59 41.47
N GLY A 83 118.33 46.42 42.34
CA GLY A 83 116.91 46.51 41.97
C GLY A 83 116.41 45.35 41.10
N THR A 84 117.21 44.29 40.90
CA THR A 84 116.87 43.18 39.99
C THR A 84 115.81 42.23 40.56
N ARG A 85 115.54 42.29 41.88
CA ARG A 85 114.56 41.42 42.57
C ARG A 85 113.14 41.56 42.01
N VAL A 86 112.66 42.79 41.81
CA VAL A 86 111.30 43.06 41.30
C VAL A 86 111.14 42.55 39.87
N TYR A 87 112.21 42.67 39.06
CA TYR A 87 112.23 42.12 37.72
C TYR A 87 112.15 40.58 37.73
N ASP A 88 112.93 39.92 38.59
CA ASP A 88 112.91 38.45 38.72
C ASP A 88 111.54 37.93 39.19
N GLU A 89 110.91 38.60 40.17
CA GLU A 89 109.56 38.25 40.66
C GLU A 89 108.50 38.41 39.56
N ARG A 90 108.45 39.57 38.88
CA ARG A 90 107.49 39.79 37.76
C ARG A 90 107.74 38.86 36.57
N LYS A 91 109.01 38.53 36.30
CA LYS A 91 109.38 37.58 35.26
C LYS A 91 108.85 36.19 35.59
N GLU A 92 108.94 35.76 36.85
CA GLU A 92 108.43 34.45 37.26
C GLU A 92 106.90 34.40 37.26
N GLU A 93 106.22 35.45 37.74
CA GLU A 93 104.76 35.59 37.65
C GLU A 93 104.29 35.57 36.18
N SER A 94 104.98 36.31 35.30
CA SER A 94 104.65 36.35 33.87
C SER A 94 104.85 34.99 33.20
N LYS A 95 105.91 34.25 33.57
CA LYS A 95 106.11 32.87 33.10
C LYS A 95 104.99 31.94 33.56
N GLN A 96 104.50 32.10 34.79
CA GLN A 96 103.39 31.28 35.29
C GLN A 96 102.11 31.55 34.49
N ILE A 97 101.76 32.82 34.27
CA ILE A 97 100.61 33.21 33.43
C ILE A 97 100.78 32.70 32.00
N PHE A 98 102.00 32.75 31.45
CA PHE A 98 102.30 32.23 30.12
C PHE A 98 102.03 30.72 30.04
N LYS A 99 102.50 29.93 31.03
CA LYS A 99 102.23 28.49 31.11
C LYS A 99 100.74 28.19 31.22
N GLU A 100 100.00 28.92 32.05
CA GLU A 100 98.54 28.75 32.16
C GLU A 100 97.80 29.10 30.87
N SER A 101 98.26 30.14 30.16
CA SER A 101 97.70 30.55 28.88
C SER A 101 98.00 29.55 27.77
N GLU A 102 99.20 28.96 27.79
CA GLU A 102 99.61 27.89 26.88
C GLU A 102 98.76 26.63 27.08
N ALA A 103 98.54 26.21 28.34
CA ALA A 103 97.65 25.09 28.66
C ALA A 103 96.19 25.34 28.22
N LYS A 104 95.66 26.56 28.43
CA LYS A 104 94.32 26.93 27.93
C LYS A 104 94.25 26.91 26.41
N ARG A 105 95.32 27.36 25.73
CA ARG A 105 95.38 27.33 24.27
C ARG A 105 95.38 25.90 23.74
N GLU A 106 96.08 24.99 24.41
CA GLU A 106 96.06 23.56 24.08
C GLU A 106 94.66 22.96 24.24
N GLN A 107 93.98 23.22 25.37
CA GLN A 107 92.59 22.80 25.59
C GLN A 107 91.62 23.36 24.53
N ILE A 108 91.77 24.63 24.15
CA ILE A 108 90.97 25.23 23.07
C ILE A 108 91.25 24.52 21.75
N SER A 109 92.50 24.18 21.46
CA SER A 109 92.86 23.45 20.24
C SER A 109 92.24 22.05 20.21
N GLU A 110 92.23 21.34 21.33
CA GLU A 110 91.58 20.02 21.43
C GLU A 110 90.06 20.12 21.24
N LEU A 111 89.42 21.12 21.86
CA LEU A 111 87.99 21.37 21.67
C LEU A 111 87.67 21.72 20.22
N LEU A 112 88.48 22.55 19.57
CA LEU A 112 88.31 22.88 18.16
C LEU A 112 88.41 21.64 17.27
N ASN A 113 89.37 20.75 17.53
CA ASN A 113 89.49 19.48 16.81
C ASN A 113 88.23 18.61 17.02
N SER A 114 87.70 18.52 18.24
CA SER A 114 86.47 17.77 18.53
C SER A 114 85.24 18.35 17.81
N ILE A 115 85.17 19.68 17.68
CA ILE A 115 84.10 20.36 16.95
C ILE A 115 84.25 20.08 15.45
N GLU A 116 85.47 20.10 14.93
CA GLU A 116 85.75 19.78 13.53
C GLU A 116 85.35 18.35 13.19
N ASP A 117 85.68 17.37 14.05
CA ASP A 117 85.24 15.98 13.90
C ASP A 117 83.71 15.88 13.94
N ARG A 118 83.04 16.59 14.85
CA ARG A 118 81.57 16.61 14.90
C ARG A 118 80.97 17.23 13.63
N LEU A 119 81.56 18.31 13.11
CA LEU A 119 81.12 18.93 11.85
C LEU A 119 81.27 17.95 10.69
N ARG A 120 82.38 17.20 10.60
CA ARG A 120 82.56 16.16 9.58
C ARG A 120 81.50 15.05 9.69
N THR A 121 81.15 14.62 10.90
CA THR A 121 80.05 13.65 11.08
C THR A 121 78.71 14.20 10.61
N LEU A 122 78.38 15.45 10.96
CA LEU A 122 77.14 16.12 10.53
C LEU A 122 77.10 16.32 9.01
N GLU A 123 78.23 16.62 8.38
CA GLU A 123 78.31 16.72 6.92
C GLU A 123 78.02 15.38 6.24
N ASN A 124 78.50 14.26 6.80
CA ASN A 124 78.21 12.92 6.28
C ASN A 124 76.74 12.55 6.49
N GLU A 125 76.19 12.77 7.69
CA GLU A 125 74.75 12.55 7.97
C GLU A 125 73.87 13.39 7.03
N THR A 126 74.29 14.62 6.72
CA THR A 126 73.58 15.49 5.76
C THR A 126 73.63 14.94 4.34
N LYS A 127 74.75 14.34 3.91
CA LYS A 127 74.87 13.69 2.59
C LYS A 127 73.96 12.46 2.52
N GLU A 128 74.00 11.59 3.53
CA GLU A 128 73.13 10.41 3.62
C GLU A 128 71.65 10.79 3.61
N LEU A 129 71.27 11.84 4.35
CA LEU A 129 69.89 12.34 4.35
C LEU A 129 69.46 12.85 2.97
N LYS A 130 70.35 13.53 2.23
CA LYS A 130 70.05 13.98 0.86
C LYS A 130 69.86 12.80 -0.10
N GLU A 131 70.68 11.77 0.02
CA GLU A 131 70.53 10.54 -0.76
C GLU A 131 69.22 9.83 -0.43
N TYR A 132 68.90 9.68 0.86
CA TYR A 132 67.62 9.15 1.30
C TYR A 132 66.44 9.95 0.73
N GLN A 133 66.48 11.28 0.79
CA GLN A 133 65.42 12.14 0.22
C GLN A 133 65.32 12.06 -1.30
N HIS A 134 66.42 11.78 -2.00
CA HIS A 134 66.39 11.52 -3.43
C HIS A 134 65.67 10.19 -3.72
N TRP A 135 66.08 9.11 -3.05
CA TRP A 135 65.47 7.79 -3.24
C TRP A 135 64.02 7.72 -2.76
N ASP A 136 63.66 8.44 -1.70
CA ASP A 136 62.27 8.51 -1.25
C ASP A 136 61.37 9.27 -2.25
N ARG A 137 61.90 10.29 -2.93
CA ARG A 137 61.18 10.97 -4.03
C ARG A 137 60.97 10.02 -5.22
N GLU A 138 62.00 9.30 -5.63
CA GLU A 138 61.90 8.28 -6.68
C GLU A 138 60.90 7.17 -6.31
N ARG A 139 60.96 6.67 -5.06
CA ARG A 139 60.01 5.69 -4.54
C ARG A 139 58.57 6.20 -4.62
N ARG A 140 58.30 7.43 -4.17
CA ARG A 140 56.97 8.05 -4.24
C ARG A 140 56.50 8.26 -5.69
N ALA A 141 57.40 8.62 -6.59
CA ALA A 141 57.09 8.75 -8.01
C ALA A 141 56.68 7.40 -8.60
N LEU A 142 57.44 6.33 -8.33
CA LEU A 142 57.10 4.97 -8.77
C LEU A 142 55.79 4.48 -8.17
N GLU A 143 55.58 4.69 -6.87
CA GLU A 143 54.33 4.36 -6.19
C GLU A 143 53.13 5.05 -6.86
N TYR A 144 53.24 6.33 -7.19
CA TYR A 144 52.21 7.05 -7.94
C TYR A 144 51.97 6.44 -9.33
N THR A 145 53.02 6.05 -10.06
CA THR A 145 52.86 5.41 -11.37
C THR A 145 52.16 4.04 -11.29
N ILE A 146 52.42 3.27 -10.23
CA ILE A 146 51.73 2.00 -9.98
C ILE A 146 50.25 2.27 -9.70
N TYR A 147 49.94 3.22 -8.82
CA TYR A 147 48.55 3.58 -8.52
C TYR A 147 47.81 4.14 -9.74
N ASP A 148 48.44 4.96 -10.57
CA ASP A 148 47.84 5.44 -11.81
C ASP A 148 47.53 4.29 -12.78
N ARG A 149 48.43 3.30 -12.88
CA ARG A 149 48.20 2.10 -13.67
C ARG A 149 47.03 1.27 -13.12
N GLU A 150 46.99 1.00 -11.82
CA GLU A 150 45.90 0.27 -11.18
C GLU A 150 44.56 0.99 -11.34
N LEU A 151 44.57 2.31 -11.23
CA LEU A 151 43.40 3.15 -11.47
C LEU A 151 42.92 3.08 -12.92
N LYS A 152 43.83 3.06 -13.90
CA LYS A 152 43.48 2.85 -15.31
C LYS A 152 42.93 1.44 -15.57
N GLU A 153 43.51 0.41 -14.98
CA GLU A 153 43.04 -0.97 -15.12
C GLU A 153 41.64 -1.16 -14.49
N THR A 154 41.39 -0.57 -13.32
CA THR A 154 40.08 -0.60 -12.66
C THR A 154 39.04 0.20 -13.43
N LYS A 155 39.38 1.37 -13.99
CA LYS A 155 38.50 2.12 -14.90
C LYS A 155 38.13 1.31 -16.14
N LYS A 156 39.10 0.65 -16.78
CA LYS A 156 38.82 -0.21 -17.94
C LYS A 156 37.89 -1.37 -17.57
N LYS A 157 38.12 -2.03 -16.44
CA LYS A 157 37.21 -3.08 -15.93
C LYS A 157 35.80 -2.53 -15.67
N LEU A 158 35.68 -1.30 -15.17
CA LEU A 158 34.39 -0.65 -14.96
C LEU A 158 33.68 -0.37 -16.29
N GLU A 159 34.39 0.15 -17.29
CA GLU A 159 33.86 0.37 -18.65
C GLU A 159 33.39 -0.95 -19.29
N ASP A 160 34.17 -2.02 -19.17
CA ASP A 160 33.79 -3.34 -19.68
C ASP A 160 32.51 -3.87 -19.01
N ILE A 161 32.37 -3.68 -17.69
CA ILE A 161 31.17 -4.05 -16.93
C ILE A 161 29.97 -3.19 -17.34
N GLN A 162 30.17 -1.89 -17.54
CA GLN A 162 29.13 -0.97 -18.00
C GLN A 162 28.63 -1.36 -19.39
N SER A 163 29.53 -1.64 -20.34
CA SER A 163 29.18 -2.10 -21.68
C SER A 163 28.41 -3.43 -21.65
N LYS A 164 28.84 -4.40 -20.83
CA LYS A 164 28.08 -5.65 -20.64
C LYS A 164 26.70 -5.42 -20.03
N ARG A 165 26.57 -4.46 -19.10
CA ARG A 165 25.29 -4.09 -18.50
C ARG A 165 24.37 -3.43 -19.52
N GLU A 166 24.89 -2.56 -20.38
CA GLU A 166 24.15 -1.94 -21.47
C GLU A 166 23.65 -2.99 -22.47
N GLN A 167 24.52 -3.87 -22.95
CA GLN A 167 24.14 -4.99 -23.82
C GLN A 167 23.08 -5.90 -23.17
N SER A 168 23.23 -6.23 -21.89
CA SER A 168 22.24 -7.01 -21.15
C SER A 168 20.92 -6.27 -21.01
N SER A 169 20.94 -4.94 -20.84
CA SER A 169 19.75 -4.10 -20.78
C SER A 169 19.04 -4.05 -22.14
N GLU A 170 19.78 -3.92 -23.24
CA GLU A 170 19.26 -3.97 -24.60
C GLU A 170 18.62 -5.34 -24.90
N SER A 171 19.33 -6.43 -24.64
CA SER A 171 18.79 -7.79 -24.78
C SER A 171 17.54 -8.01 -23.92
N THR A 172 17.52 -7.49 -22.69
CA THR A 172 16.33 -7.54 -21.83
C THR A 172 15.17 -6.74 -22.42
N ALA A 173 15.43 -5.57 -23.01
CA ALA A 173 14.42 -4.75 -23.66
C ALA A 173 13.85 -5.45 -24.91
N GLU A 174 14.69 -6.11 -25.71
CA GLU A 174 14.27 -6.93 -26.85
C GLU A 174 13.38 -8.10 -26.40
N ILE A 175 13.80 -8.86 -25.37
CA ILE A 175 13.00 -9.96 -24.82
C ILE A 175 11.65 -9.45 -24.29
N ARG A 176 11.62 -8.30 -23.61
CA ARG A 176 10.37 -7.68 -23.14
C ARG A 176 9.47 -7.27 -24.30
N ARG A 177 10.04 -6.72 -25.37
CA ARG A 177 9.29 -6.36 -26.57
C ARG A 177 8.70 -7.61 -27.24
N ALA A 178 9.50 -8.65 -27.42
CA ALA A 178 9.03 -9.93 -27.96
C ALA A 178 7.94 -10.57 -27.08
N ALA A 179 8.10 -10.52 -25.75
CA ALA A 179 7.09 -11.03 -24.81
C ALA A 179 5.77 -10.24 -24.91
N LYS A 180 5.83 -8.92 -25.08
CA LYS A 180 4.64 -8.08 -25.31
C LYS A 180 3.98 -8.41 -26.65
N GLU A 181 4.75 -8.53 -27.72
CA GLU A 181 4.23 -8.90 -29.05
C GLU A 181 3.55 -10.29 -29.02
N CYS A 182 4.14 -11.27 -28.31
CA CYS A 182 3.52 -12.57 -28.08
C CYS A 182 2.23 -12.46 -27.26
N ALA A 183 2.20 -11.65 -26.20
CA ALA A 183 0.98 -11.44 -25.40
C ALA A 183 -0.14 -10.81 -26.24
N ASP A 184 0.18 -9.81 -27.06
CA ASP A 184 -0.77 -9.16 -27.99
C ASP A 184 -1.26 -10.14 -29.08
N GLN A 185 -0.43 -11.10 -29.50
CA GLN A 185 -0.84 -12.19 -30.40
C GLN A 185 -1.77 -13.19 -29.72
N ILE A 186 -1.47 -13.59 -28.48
CA ILE A 186 -2.33 -14.48 -27.68
C ILE A 186 -3.70 -13.84 -27.50
N GLU A 187 -3.77 -12.57 -27.11
CA GLU A 187 -5.05 -11.88 -26.90
C GLU A 187 -5.90 -11.80 -28.19
N ARG A 188 -5.24 -11.59 -29.34
CA ARG A 188 -5.90 -11.63 -30.66
C ARG A 188 -6.44 -13.02 -30.98
N LEU A 189 -5.63 -14.05 -30.81
CA LEU A 189 -6.05 -15.44 -31.04
C LEU A 189 -7.17 -15.87 -30.09
N GLU A 190 -7.14 -15.42 -28.83
CA GLU A 190 -8.22 -15.67 -27.88
C GLU A 190 -9.52 -14.96 -28.28
N ARG A 191 -9.46 -13.74 -28.82
CA ARG A 191 -10.62 -13.06 -29.42
C ARG A 191 -11.18 -13.85 -30.59
N GLU A 192 -10.33 -14.25 -31.53
CA GLU A 192 -10.73 -15.06 -32.69
C GLU A 192 -11.32 -16.41 -32.27
N LEU A 193 -10.76 -17.06 -31.25
CA LEU A 193 -11.28 -18.30 -30.69
C LEU A 193 -12.68 -18.10 -30.08
N ARG A 194 -12.91 -17.01 -29.36
CA ARG A 194 -14.24 -16.68 -28.80
C ARG A 194 -15.26 -16.43 -29.91
N ASP A 195 -14.89 -15.67 -30.93
CA ASP A 195 -15.77 -15.40 -32.08
C ASP A 195 -16.10 -16.69 -32.85
N ASN A 196 -15.11 -17.57 -33.03
CA ASN A 196 -15.32 -18.86 -33.69
C ASN A 196 -16.19 -19.79 -32.84
N ARG A 197 -16.05 -19.82 -31.51
CA ARG A 197 -16.95 -20.57 -30.62
C ARG A 197 -18.38 -20.06 -30.66
N LEU A 198 -18.57 -18.73 -30.74
CA LEU A 198 -19.91 -18.16 -30.90
C LEU A 198 -20.54 -18.57 -32.24
N LYS A 199 -19.76 -18.52 -33.33
CA LYS A 199 -20.21 -19.00 -34.65
C LYS A 199 -20.51 -20.50 -34.63
N GLU A 200 -19.70 -21.30 -33.95
CA GLU A 200 -19.93 -22.74 -33.80
C GLU A 200 -21.24 -23.01 -33.05
N ALA A 201 -21.51 -22.30 -31.95
CA ALA A 201 -22.77 -22.41 -31.22
C ALA A 201 -23.98 -22.00 -32.09
N GLN A 202 -23.87 -20.89 -32.82
CA GLN A 202 -24.92 -20.47 -33.77
C GLN A 202 -25.18 -21.53 -34.84
N MET A 203 -24.13 -22.12 -35.40
CA MET A 203 -24.25 -23.20 -36.40
C MET A 203 -24.85 -24.47 -35.79
N GLN A 204 -24.56 -24.77 -34.51
CA GLN A 204 -25.19 -25.89 -33.79
C GLN A 204 -26.69 -25.63 -33.59
N ASP A 205 -27.08 -24.43 -33.16
CA ASP A 205 -28.50 -24.05 -33.03
C ASP A 205 -29.23 -24.12 -34.38
N GLU A 206 -28.60 -23.67 -35.47
CA GLU A 206 -29.14 -23.79 -36.83
C GLU A 206 -29.33 -25.26 -37.24
N VAL A 207 -28.35 -26.13 -36.94
CA VAL A 207 -28.47 -27.57 -37.19
C VAL A 207 -29.61 -28.19 -36.41
N GLU A 208 -29.78 -27.85 -35.13
CA GLU A 208 -30.90 -28.34 -34.30
C GLU A 208 -32.26 -27.86 -34.84
N GLN A 209 -32.37 -26.59 -35.24
CA GLN A 209 -33.58 -26.04 -35.86
C GLN A 209 -33.92 -26.76 -37.18
N VAL A 210 -32.91 -26.99 -38.02
CA VAL A 210 -33.10 -27.73 -39.27
C VAL A 210 -33.52 -29.17 -38.98
N GLN A 211 -32.90 -29.85 -38.01
CA GLN A 211 -33.29 -31.20 -37.60
C GLN A 211 -34.73 -31.26 -37.08
N ALA A 212 -35.16 -30.30 -36.26
CA ALA A 212 -36.53 -30.19 -35.80
C ALA A 212 -37.50 -30.00 -36.98
N SER A 213 -37.18 -29.10 -37.92
CA SER A 213 -37.99 -28.88 -39.12
C SER A 213 -38.10 -30.13 -40.00
N VAL A 214 -37.01 -30.90 -40.13
CA VAL A 214 -36.98 -32.17 -40.88
C VAL A 214 -37.86 -33.20 -40.18
N SER A 215 -37.80 -33.31 -38.85
CA SER A 215 -38.67 -34.18 -38.07
C SER A 215 -40.16 -33.83 -38.26
N ASP A 216 -40.52 -32.55 -38.19
CA ASP A 216 -41.90 -32.08 -38.39
C ASP A 216 -42.40 -32.38 -39.80
N VAL A 217 -41.58 -32.12 -40.81
CA VAL A 217 -41.91 -32.44 -42.22
C VAL A 217 -42.07 -33.95 -42.41
N LEU A 218 -41.23 -34.78 -41.79
CA LEU A 218 -41.36 -36.24 -41.83
C LEU A 218 -42.65 -36.71 -41.15
N GLN A 219 -42.96 -36.22 -39.95
CA GLN A 219 -44.21 -36.54 -39.26
C GLN A 219 -45.42 -36.13 -40.10
N ARG A 220 -45.38 -34.95 -40.71
CA ARG A 220 -46.44 -34.46 -41.59
C ARG A 220 -46.58 -35.33 -42.83
N ARG A 221 -45.46 -35.75 -43.43
CA ARG A 221 -45.44 -36.68 -44.56
C ARG A 221 -46.11 -38.01 -44.20
N GLU A 222 -45.76 -38.60 -43.06
CA GLU A 222 -46.34 -39.86 -42.59
C GLU A 222 -47.84 -39.71 -42.30
N GLN A 223 -48.28 -38.63 -41.64
CA GLN A 223 -49.72 -38.32 -41.45
C GLN A 223 -50.46 -38.21 -42.79
N LEU A 224 -49.88 -37.50 -43.76
CA LEU A 224 -50.46 -37.38 -45.10
C LEU A 224 -50.50 -38.72 -45.84
N GLN A 225 -49.47 -39.56 -45.67
CA GLN A 225 -49.47 -40.91 -46.26
C GLN A 225 -50.55 -41.81 -45.64
N LEU A 226 -50.72 -41.78 -44.32
CA LEU A 226 -51.80 -42.52 -43.64
C LEU A 226 -53.18 -42.03 -44.07
N THR A 227 -53.40 -40.72 -44.12
CA THR A 227 -54.68 -40.17 -44.61
C THR A 227 -54.94 -40.51 -46.08
N ILE A 228 -53.93 -40.46 -46.95
CA ILE A 228 -54.06 -40.94 -48.34
C ILE A 228 -54.42 -42.43 -48.37
N ALA A 229 -53.80 -43.25 -47.51
CA ALA A 229 -54.12 -44.67 -47.42
C ALA A 229 -55.59 -44.88 -46.98
N ASP A 230 -56.05 -44.17 -45.95
CA ASP A 230 -57.43 -44.22 -45.47
C ASP A 230 -58.43 -43.76 -46.54
N TYR A 231 -58.17 -42.64 -47.20
CA TYR A 231 -58.98 -42.14 -48.32
C TYR A 231 -59.00 -43.14 -49.49
N SER A 232 -57.87 -43.78 -49.80
CA SER A 232 -57.80 -44.81 -50.84
C SER A 232 -58.62 -46.05 -50.47
N ALA A 233 -58.62 -46.44 -49.19
CA ALA A 233 -59.42 -47.56 -48.68
C ALA A 233 -60.92 -47.23 -48.71
N THR A 234 -61.32 -46.03 -48.28
CA THR A 234 -62.71 -45.57 -48.38
C THR A 234 -63.17 -45.41 -49.83
N LEU A 235 -62.32 -44.92 -50.73
CA LEU A 235 -62.60 -44.88 -52.17
C LEU A 235 -62.79 -46.29 -52.76
N ARG A 236 -61.96 -47.27 -52.38
CA ARG A 236 -62.15 -48.67 -52.79
C ARG A 236 -63.45 -49.25 -52.25
N GLY A 237 -63.73 -49.05 -50.96
CA GLY A 237 -64.99 -49.48 -50.33
C GLY A 237 -66.21 -48.82 -50.97
N GLY A 238 -66.13 -47.52 -51.24
CA GLY A 238 -67.16 -46.74 -51.92
C GLY A 238 -67.37 -47.16 -53.38
N LYS A 239 -66.31 -47.46 -54.13
CA LYS A 239 -66.41 -48.04 -55.48
C LYS A 239 -67.13 -49.38 -55.46
N SER A 240 -66.73 -50.31 -54.58
CA SER A 240 -67.39 -51.60 -54.43
C SER A 240 -68.85 -51.48 -53.96
N ALA A 241 -69.16 -50.54 -53.07
CA ALA A 241 -70.53 -50.24 -52.66
C ALA A 241 -71.35 -49.67 -53.82
N ARG A 242 -70.77 -48.79 -54.64
CA ARG A 242 -71.41 -48.21 -55.82
C ARG A 242 -71.66 -49.25 -56.92
N GLU A 243 -70.71 -50.16 -57.13
CA GLU A 243 -70.87 -51.29 -58.05
C GLU A 243 -72.01 -52.21 -57.61
N ARG A 244 -72.04 -52.61 -56.32
CA ARG A 244 -73.15 -53.40 -55.75
C ARG A 244 -74.49 -52.68 -55.86
N ALA A 245 -74.55 -51.39 -55.53
CA ALA A 245 -75.76 -50.59 -55.66
C ALA A 245 -76.20 -50.44 -57.12
N ALA A 246 -75.27 -50.36 -58.07
CA ALA A 246 -75.58 -50.31 -59.50
C ALA A 246 -76.14 -51.65 -60.00
N GLU A 247 -75.59 -52.78 -59.55
CA GLU A 247 -76.12 -54.12 -59.83
C GLU A 247 -77.51 -54.32 -59.24
N GLU A 248 -77.73 -53.94 -57.98
CA GLU A 248 -79.04 -53.97 -57.34
C GLU A 248 -80.05 -53.09 -58.07
N LEU A 249 -79.65 -51.87 -58.46
CA LEU A 249 -80.50 -50.94 -59.20
C LEU A 249 -80.84 -51.46 -60.60
N ALA A 250 -79.91 -52.13 -61.28
CA ALA A 250 -80.17 -52.81 -62.54
C ALA A 250 -81.20 -53.95 -62.36
N ARG A 251 -81.04 -54.77 -61.31
CA ARG A 251 -81.97 -55.86 -60.98
C ARG A 251 -83.37 -55.34 -60.64
N VAL A 252 -83.47 -54.28 -59.83
CA VAL A 252 -84.75 -53.66 -59.48
C VAL A 252 -85.40 -53.03 -60.71
N ARG A 253 -84.64 -52.38 -61.60
CA ARG A 253 -85.19 -51.87 -62.87
C ARG A 253 -85.73 -52.98 -63.76
N GLU A 254 -85.06 -54.12 -63.83
CA GLU A 254 -85.55 -55.29 -64.57
C GLU A 254 -86.83 -55.85 -63.95
N GLN A 255 -86.90 -55.95 -62.62
CA GLN A 255 -88.11 -56.34 -61.90
C GLN A 255 -89.26 -55.36 -62.13
N ILE A 256 -88.99 -54.04 -62.10
CA ILE A 256 -89.98 -53.01 -62.42
C ILE A 256 -90.48 -53.19 -63.85
N GLN A 257 -89.61 -53.38 -64.84
CA GLN A 257 -90.05 -53.63 -66.22
C GLN A 257 -90.91 -54.89 -66.34
N GLN A 258 -90.56 -55.97 -65.64
CA GLN A 258 -91.37 -57.20 -65.63
C GLN A 258 -92.74 -56.97 -64.99
N VAL A 259 -92.79 -56.26 -63.87
CA VAL A 259 -94.04 -55.91 -63.18
C VAL A 259 -94.87 -54.95 -64.03
N GLU A 260 -94.28 -53.93 -64.65
CA GLU A 260 -94.95 -52.98 -65.54
C GLU A 260 -95.52 -53.68 -66.78
N ARG A 261 -94.81 -54.65 -67.37
CA ARG A 261 -95.35 -55.50 -68.46
C ARG A 261 -96.56 -56.31 -67.99
N ARG A 262 -96.45 -56.98 -66.84
CA ARG A 262 -97.58 -57.70 -66.22
C ARG A 262 -98.75 -56.76 -65.91
N LEU A 263 -98.49 -55.56 -65.42
CA LEU A 263 -99.50 -54.53 -65.13
C LEU A 263 -100.13 -53.99 -66.43
N ALA A 264 -99.37 -53.87 -67.51
CA ALA A 264 -99.87 -53.47 -68.82
C ALA A 264 -100.76 -54.56 -69.45
N GLU A 265 -100.50 -55.83 -69.20
CA GLU A 265 -101.36 -56.97 -69.59
C GLU A 265 -102.62 -57.08 -68.70
N LEU A 266 -102.48 -56.90 -67.38
CA LEU A 266 -103.60 -56.98 -66.43
C LEU A 266 -104.51 -55.74 -66.47
N ARG A 267 -103.98 -54.53 -66.72
CA ARG A 267 -104.79 -53.28 -66.78
C ARG A 267 -105.99 -53.35 -67.73
N PRO A 268 -105.88 -53.81 -68.98
CA PRO A 268 -107.03 -53.94 -69.86
C PRO A 268 -107.98 -55.06 -69.41
N GLN A 269 -107.48 -56.15 -68.82
CA GLN A 269 -108.32 -57.22 -68.26
C GLN A 269 -109.12 -56.71 -67.05
N TYR A 270 -108.47 -55.99 -66.12
CA TYR A 270 -109.10 -55.34 -64.98
C TYR A 270 -110.07 -54.26 -65.43
N LYS A 271 -109.72 -53.41 -66.42
CA LYS A 271 -110.65 -52.40 -66.96
C LYS A 271 -111.89 -53.04 -67.57
N LYS A 272 -111.75 -54.14 -68.32
CA LYS A 272 -112.89 -54.89 -68.86
C LYS A 272 -113.74 -55.53 -67.75
N ALA A 273 -113.09 -56.16 -66.78
CA ALA A 273 -113.78 -56.77 -65.63
C ALA A 273 -114.48 -55.72 -64.77
N LYS A 274 -113.86 -54.55 -64.55
CA LYS A 274 -114.42 -53.42 -63.82
C LYS A 274 -115.56 -52.76 -64.59
N GLN A 275 -115.45 -52.60 -65.91
CA GLN A 275 -116.58 -52.12 -66.73
C GLN A 275 -117.76 -53.09 -66.63
N HIS A 276 -117.49 -54.40 -66.65
CA HIS A 276 -118.53 -55.41 -66.47
C HIS A 276 -119.11 -55.40 -65.04
N GLU A 277 -118.29 -55.18 -64.01
CA GLU A 277 -118.70 -54.99 -62.62
C GLU A 277 -119.53 -53.71 -62.45
N ASP A 278 -119.10 -52.58 -63.02
CA ASP A 278 -119.80 -51.30 -62.97
C ASP A 278 -121.16 -51.38 -63.70
N GLU A 279 -121.24 -52.09 -64.82
CA GLU A 279 -122.50 -52.39 -65.51
C GLU A 279 -123.42 -53.26 -64.64
N LEU A 280 -122.90 -54.33 -64.03
CA LEU A 280 -123.64 -55.17 -63.10
C LEU A 280 -124.06 -54.39 -61.84
N ALA A 281 -123.19 -53.54 -61.30
CA ALA A 281 -123.45 -52.70 -60.13
C ALA A 281 -124.49 -51.63 -60.43
N ASN A 282 -124.51 -51.04 -61.63
CA ASN A 282 -125.56 -50.13 -62.04
C ASN A 282 -126.91 -50.87 -62.17
N THR A 283 -126.94 -52.07 -62.77
CA THR A 283 -128.18 -52.87 -62.81
C THR A 283 -128.63 -53.31 -61.42
N LEU A 284 -127.70 -53.63 -60.52
CA LEU A 284 -127.98 -53.96 -59.12
C LEU A 284 -128.45 -52.71 -58.36
N SER A 285 -127.87 -51.55 -58.60
CA SER A 285 -128.24 -50.27 -57.98
C SER A 285 -129.63 -49.84 -58.42
N ASP A 286 -129.97 -49.99 -59.69
CA ASP A 286 -131.33 -49.74 -60.21
C ASP A 286 -132.35 -50.72 -59.60
N ALA A 287 -131.98 -52.00 -59.46
CA ALA A 287 -132.80 -53.02 -58.81
C ALA A 287 -132.92 -52.77 -57.29
N GLU A 288 -131.86 -52.33 -56.63
CA GLU A 288 -131.81 -51.98 -55.22
C GLU A 288 -132.55 -50.68 -54.94
N HIS A 289 -132.52 -49.70 -55.83
CA HIS A 289 -133.27 -48.46 -55.68
C HIS A 289 -134.77 -48.75 -55.81
N ARG A 290 -135.17 -49.64 -56.73
CA ARG A 290 -136.54 -50.18 -56.79
C ARG A 290 -136.90 -50.99 -55.54
N ARG A 291 -135.97 -51.81 -55.01
CA ARG A 291 -136.19 -52.54 -53.76
C ARG A 291 -136.29 -51.61 -52.54
N LYS A 292 -135.45 -50.57 -52.47
CA LYS A 292 -135.40 -49.59 -51.37
C LYS A 292 -136.61 -48.65 -51.41
N GLU A 293 -137.13 -48.28 -52.57
CA GLU A 293 -138.43 -47.59 -52.67
C GLU A 293 -139.59 -48.46 -52.21
N LEU A 294 -139.56 -49.77 -52.49
CA LEU A 294 -140.56 -50.74 -52.04
C LEU A 294 -140.45 -51.06 -50.53
N PHE A 295 -139.24 -51.14 -49.96
CA PHE A 295 -139.01 -51.37 -48.52
C PHE A 295 -139.15 -50.10 -47.66
N ALA A 296 -138.86 -48.91 -48.20
CA ALA A 296 -139.07 -47.63 -47.50
C ALA A 296 -140.57 -47.31 -47.31
N LYS A 297 -141.46 -47.98 -48.06
CA LYS A 297 -142.91 -47.93 -47.87
C LYS A 297 -143.45 -48.96 -46.86
N GLN A 298 -142.62 -49.84 -46.29
CA GLN A 298 -143.10 -50.94 -45.42
C GLN A 298 -142.37 -51.12 -44.06
N GLY A 299 -141.38 -50.28 -43.69
CA GLY A 299 -140.67 -50.50 -42.42
C GLY A 299 -139.93 -49.30 -41.83
N ARG A 300 -140.66 -48.42 -41.12
CA ARG A 300 -140.09 -47.49 -40.12
C ARG A 300 -140.80 -47.64 -38.79
N VAL A 301 -140.66 -48.80 -38.15
CA VAL A 301 -141.01 -48.97 -36.73
C VAL A 301 -140.05 -50.00 -36.12
N ASN A 302 -139.40 -49.61 -35.00
CA ASN A 302 -138.54 -50.38 -34.09
C ASN A 302 -137.01 -50.38 -34.32
N GLN A 303 -136.32 -49.41 -33.72
CA GLN A 303 -134.90 -49.56 -33.38
C GLN A 303 -134.49 -49.09 -31.97
N PHE A 304 -135.43 -48.61 -31.13
CA PHE A 304 -135.23 -48.47 -29.68
C PHE A 304 -136.56 -48.69 -28.96
N GLN A 305 -136.62 -49.62 -28.01
CA GLN A 305 -137.86 -50.01 -27.33
C GLN A 305 -138.11 -49.24 -26.01
N SER A 306 -137.18 -48.37 -25.57
CA SER A 306 -137.45 -47.41 -24.47
C SER A 306 -136.50 -46.21 -24.48
N ARG A 307 -136.91 -45.12 -23.82
CA ARG A 307 -136.13 -43.91 -23.60
C ARG A 307 -134.93 -44.11 -22.66
N SER A 308 -134.96 -45.11 -21.76
CA SER A 308 -133.87 -45.31 -20.78
C SER A 308 -132.60 -45.89 -21.42
N GLN A 309 -132.72 -46.77 -22.42
CA GLN A 309 -131.57 -47.29 -23.17
C GLN A 309 -130.81 -46.21 -23.95
N ARG A 310 -131.49 -45.11 -24.31
CA ARG A 310 -130.86 -43.94 -24.92
C ARG A 310 -130.10 -43.11 -23.89
N ASP A 311 -130.68 -42.91 -22.70
CA ASP A 311 -130.11 -42.06 -21.65
C ASP A 311 -128.90 -42.71 -20.93
N ASP A 312 -128.88 -44.04 -20.80
CA ASP A 312 -127.74 -44.75 -20.19
C ASP A 312 -126.48 -44.69 -21.06
N TRP A 313 -126.64 -44.79 -22.39
CA TRP A 313 -125.54 -44.63 -23.35
C TRP A 313 -124.92 -43.23 -23.32
N ILE A 314 -125.75 -42.19 -23.14
CA ILE A 314 -125.28 -40.80 -23.03
C ILE A 314 -124.56 -40.57 -21.69
N LYS A 315 -125.05 -41.15 -20.59
CA LYS A 315 -124.41 -41.04 -19.26
C LYS A 315 -123.03 -41.69 -19.19
N ASP A 316 -122.84 -42.84 -19.85
CA ASP A 316 -121.54 -43.52 -19.88
C ASP A 316 -120.49 -42.72 -20.68
N GLN A 317 -120.91 -42.05 -21.74
CA GLN A 317 -120.02 -41.14 -22.47
C GLN A 317 -119.61 -39.91 -21.65
N MET A 318 -120.54 -39.31 -20.90
CA MET A 318 -120.23 -38.15 -20.04
C MET A 318 -119.25 -38.49 -18.90
N LYS A 319 -119.33 -39.70 -18.32
CA LYS A 319 -118.39 -40.13 -17.28
C LYS A 319 -116.95 -40.28 -17.78
N SER A 320 -116.77 -40.76 -19.02
CA SER A 320 -115.44 -40.95 -19.60
C SER A 320 -114.69 -39.61 -19.80
N LEU A 321 -115.43 -38.58 -20.23
CA LEU A 321 -114.89 -37.25 -20.49
C LEU A 321 -114.57 -36.50 -19.19
N ALA A 322 -115.38 -36.64 -18.14
CA ALA A 322 -115.13 -36.01 -16.84
C ALA A 322 -113.83 -36.52 -16.17
N LYS A 323 -113.49 -37.81 -16.36
CA LYS A 323 -112.25 -38.39 -15.84
C LYS A 323 -111.01 -37.81 -16.52
N ALA A 324 -111.06 -37.60 -17.85
CA ALA A 324 -109.95 -37.04 -18.62
C ALA A 324 -109.63 -35.58 -18.25
N ILE A 325 -110.65 -34.78 -17.87
CA ILE A 325 -110.46 -33.39 -17.44
C ILE A 325 -109.70 -33.32 -16.11
N LYS A 326 -110.07 -34.15 -15.14
CA LYS A 326 -109.45 -34.18 -13.80
C LYS A 326 -107.96 -34.58 -13.83
N ASP A 327 -107.57 -35.48 -14.73
CA ASP A 327 -106.17 -35.87 -14.90
C ASP A 327 -105.30 -34.74 -15.47
N LYS A 328 -105.88 -33.85 -16.29
CA LYS A 328 -105.19 -32.68 -16.84
C LYS A 328 -105.05 -31.54 -15.83
N GLU A 329 -106.06 -31.31 -14.99
CA GLU A 329 -105.97 -30.33 -13.90
C GLU A 329 -104.85 -30.68 -12.90
N ASN A 330 -104.68 -31.97 -12.57
CA ASN A 330 -103.61 -32.45 -11.70
C ASN A 330 -102.20 -32.35 -12.31
N THR A 331 -102.07 -32.29 -13.64
CA THR A 331 -100.77 -32.08 -14.28
C THR A 331 -100.40 -30.58 -14.31
N ILE A 332 -101.40 -29.71 -14.50
CA ILE A 332 -101.21 -28.25 -14.45
C ILE A 332 -100.76 -27.80 -13.06
N SER A 333 -101.36 -28.33 -11.97
CA SER A 333 -100.97 -27.95 -10.61
C SER A 333 -99.52 -28.31 -10.28
N LYS A 334 -99.06 -29.51 -10.67
CA LYS A 334 -97.68 -29.95 -10.45
C LYS A 334 -96.65 -29.07 -11.16
N LEU A 335 -96.90 -28.72 -12.43
CA LEU A 335 -96.02 -27.84 -13.20
C LEU A 335 -95.98 -26.42 -12.61
N THR A 336 -97.09 -25.95 -12.05
CA THR A 336 -97.15 -24.63 -11.41
C THR A 336 -96.31 -24.57 -10.13
N ASP A 337 -96.26 -25.67 -9.37
CA ASP A 337 -95.43 -25.77 -8.15
C ASP A 337 -93.94 -25.93 -8.47
N GLU A 338 -93.57 -26.54 -9.59
CA GLU A 338 -92.18 -26.62 -10.07
C GLU A 338 -91.66 -25.25 -10.49
N ILE A 339 -92.44 -24.48 -11.25
CA ILE A 339 -92.08 -23.11 -11.67
C ILE A 339 -91.79 -22.22 -10.45
N LYS A 340 -92.64 -22.26 -9.42
CA LYS A 340 -92.42 -21.46 -8.20
C LYS A 340 -91.10 -21.81 -7.49
N LYS A 341 -90.73 -23.09 -7.43
CA LYS A 341 -89.47 -23.53 -6.78
C LYS A 341 -88.24 -23.05 -7.55
N ASP A 342 -88.33 -22.98 -8.87
CA ASP A 342 -87.23 -22.50 -9.69
C ASP A 342 -87.11 -20.96 -9.65
N ASP A 343 -88.22 -20.24 -9.54
CA ASP A 343 -88.21 -18.79 -9.29
C ASP A 343 -87.55 -18.44 -7.94
N ASP A 344 -87.90 -19.17 -6.87
CA ASP A 344 -87.28 -18.99 -5.54
C ASP A 344 -85.77 -19.29 -5.56
N ARG A 345 -85.31 -20.27 -6.37
CA ARG A 345 -83.89 -20.58 -6.55
C ARG A 345 -83.16 -19.47 -7.30
N ARG A 346 -83.78 -18.93 -8.34
CA ARG A 346 -83.23 -17.85 -9.15
C ARG A 346 -83.02 -16.59 -8.31
N GLU A 347 -83.97 -16.25 -7.43
CA GLU A 347 -83.85 -15.08 -6.54
C GLU A 347 -82.71 -15.22 -5.52
N LYS A 348 -82.48 -16.44 -4.99
CA LYS A 348 -81.34 -16.71 -4.09
C LYS A 348 -80.00 -16.57 -4.80
N LEU A 349 -79.86 -17.16 -5.98
CA LEU A 349 -78.63 -17.07 -6.78
C LEU A 349 -78.32 -15.63 -7.19
N GLN A 350 -79.34 -14.80 -7.42
CA GLN A 350 -79.16 -13.40 -7.75
C GLN A 350 -78.60 -12.60 -6.57
N LYS A 351 -79.08 -12.85 -5.34
CA LYS A 351 -78.54 -12.26 -4.10
C LYS A 351 -77.10 -12.70 -3.82
N ASP A 352 -76.78 -13.97 -4.04
CA ASP A 352 -75.41 -14.47 -3.86
C ASP A 352 -74.42 -13.84 -4.86
N LEU A 353 -74.89 -13.53 -6.08
CA LEU A 353 -74.10 -12.87 -7.11
C LEU A 353 -73.79 -11.42 -6.74
N GLU A 354 -74.77 -10.67 -6.22
CA GLU A 354 -74.58 -9.29 -5.75
C GLU A 354 -73.53 -9.21 -4.62
N VAL A 355 -73.60 -10.13 -3.65
CA VAL A 355 -72.61 -10.22 -2.56
C VAL A 355 -71.21 -10.54 -3.09
N ALA A 356 -71.09 -11.43 -4.09
CA ALA A 356 -69.81 -11.76 -4.71
C ALA A 356 -69.21 -10.56 -5.47
N GLU A 357 -70.04 -9.76 -6.15
CA GLU A 357 -69.62 -8.54 -6.85
C GLU A 357 -69.11 -7.46 -5.88
N GLU A 358 -69.80 -7.25 -4.75
CA GLU A 358 -69.35 -6.32 -3.70
C GLU A 358 -68.02 -6.73 -3.08
N ASN A 359 -67.85 -8.03 -2.79
CA ASN A 359 -66.58 -8.57 -2.28
C ASN A 359 -65.43 -8.40 -3.28
N MET A 360 -65.69 -8.63 -4.57
CA MET A 360 -64.69 -8.41 -5.63
C MET A 360 -64.30 -6.94 -5.77
N ALA A 361 -65.24 -6.00 -5.53
CA ALA A 361 -64.93 -4.58 -5.51
C ALA A 361 -64.04 -4.19 -4.31
N CYS A 362 -64.32 -4.75 -3.13
CA CYS A 362 -63.51 -4.53 -1.92
C CYS A 362 -62.07 -5.02 -2.11
N VAL A 363 -61.89 -6.25 -2.59
CA VAL A 363 -60.55 -6.85 -2.82
C VAL A 363 -59.75 -6.07 -3.85
N ARG A 364 -60.39 -5.52 -4.90
CA ARG A 364 -59.71 -4.64 -5.87
C ARG A 364 -59.17 -3.37 -5.22
N LYS A 365 -59.95 -2.75 -4.33
CA LYS A 365 -59.54 -1.54 -3.61
C LYS A 365 -58.39 -1.81 -2.65
N GLU A 366 -58.42 -2.93 -1.94
CA GLU A 366 -57.31 -3.37 -1.08
C GLU A 366 -56.04 -3.66 -1.89
N LEU A 367 -56.18 -4.26 -3.08
CA LEU A 367 -55.06 -4.51 -3.97
C LEU A 367 -54.42 -3.21 -4.48
N GLU A 368 -55.23 -2.19 -4.80
CA GLU A 368 -54.74 -0.87 -5.16
C GLU A 368 -53.94 -0.23 -4.03
N THR A 369 -54.46 -0.24 -2.79
CA THR A 369 -53.75 0.32 -1.63
C THR A 369 -52.43 -0.40 -1.34
N VAL A 370 -52.42 -1.74 -1.42
CA VAL A 370 -51.19 -2.53 -1.22
C VAL A 370 -50.18 -2.26 -2.34
N SER A 371 -50.65 -2.06 -3.57
CA SER A 371 -49.77 -1.71 -4.70
C SER A 371 -49.13 -0.33 -4.54
N GLU A 372 -49.85 0.64 -3.99
CA GLU A 372 -49.33 1.98 -3.69
C GLU A 372 -48.29 1.94 -2.56
N GLU A 373 -48.56 1.19 -1.48
CA GLU A 373 -47.60 0.97 -0.40
C GLU A 373 -46.33 0.27 -0.90
N GLN A 374 -46.47 -0.73 -1.78
CA GLN A 374 -45.33 -1.41 -2.39
C GLN A 374 -44.48 -0.44 -3.23
N ARG A 375 -45.11 0.47 -3.99
CA ARG A 375 -44.39 1.51 -4.75
C ARG A 375 -43.70 2.52 -3.84
N ARG A 376 -44.30 2.88 -2.70
CA ARG A 376 -43.68 3.77 -1.70
C ARG A 376 -42.44 3.13 -1.08
N LEU A 377 -42.57 1.90 -0.58
CA LEU A 377 -41.47 1.17 0.04
C LEU A 377 -40.30 0.90 -0.93
N ARG A 378 -40.59 0.70 -2.23
CA ARG A 378 -39.54 0.58 -3.25
C ARG A 378 -38.75 1.88 -3.42
N ARG A 379 -39.43 3.03 -3.46
CA ARG A 379 -38.74 4.34 -3.53
C ARG A 379 -37.87 4.59 -2.30
N GLU A 380 -38.40 4.35 -1.10
CA GLU A 380 -37.66 4.50 0.15
C GLU A 380 -36.43 3.58 0.20
N LYS A 381 -36.56 2.33 -0.28
CA LYS A 381 -35.43 1.40 -0.40
C LYS A 381 -34.35 1.95 -1.33
N ASP A 382 -34.75 2.45 -2.51
CA ASP A 382 -33.80 2.96 -3.51
C ASP A 382 -33.09 4.22 -3.00
N GLU A 383 -33.80 5.12 -2.31
CA GLU A 383 -33.22 6.30 -1.64
C GLU A 383 -32.19 5.91 -0.56
N ILE A 384 -32.55 4.99 0.35
CA ILE A 384 -31.63 4.48 1.38
C ILE A 384 -30.41 3.79 0.74
N GLN A 385 -30.59 3.11 -0.39
CA GLN A 385 -29.49 2.48 -1.12
C GLN A 385 -28.55 3.52 -1.74
N THR A 386 -29.08 4.63 -2.25
CA THR A 386 -28.25 5.75 -2.73
C THR A 386 -27.49 6.43 -1.58
N ASP A 387 -28.14 6.65 -0.45
CA ASP A 387 -27.53 7.24 0.74
C ASP A 387 -26.45 6.33 1.34
N ARG A 388 -26.69 5.02 1.37
CA ARG A 388 -25.66 4.07 1.79
C ARG A 388 -24.43 4.12 0.87
N GLN A 389 -24.64 4.30 -0.44
CA GLN A 389 -23.53 4.38 -1.39
C GLN A 389 -22.74 5.69 -1.25
N THR A 390 -23.40 6.81 -0.92
CA THR A 390 -22.71 8.08 -0.64
C THR A 390 -21.92 7.99 0.66
N VAL A 391 -22.51 7.47 1.74
CA VAL A 391 -21.82 7.25 3.03
C VAL A 391 -20.62 6.32 2.87
N TYR A 392 -20.74 5.23 2.10
CA TYR A 392 -19.62 4.33 1.85
C TYR A 392 -18.47 4.99 1.06
N ARG A 393 -18.80 5.90 0.12
CA ARG A 393 -17.79 6.71 -0.58
C ARG A 393 -17.09 7.68 0.37
N GLU A 394 -17.82 8.28 1.31
CA GLU A 394 -17.23 9.14 2.33
C GLU A 394 -16.37 8.36 3.32
N GLU A 395 -16.83 7.20 3.77
CA GLU A 395 -16.08 6.29 4.66
C GLU A 395 -14.76 5.85 4.00
N THR A 396 -14.79 5.47 2.73
CA THR A 396 -13.59 5.09 1.98
C THR A 396 -12.64 6.27 1.76
N ARG A 397 -13.17 7.48 1.52
CA ARG A 397 -12.36 8.71 1.45
C ARG A 397 -11.67 8.98 2.79
N ILE A 398 -12.42 8.97 3.89
CA ILE A 398 -11.89 9.21 5.24
C ILE A 398 -10.89 8.13 5.64
N ALA A 399 -11.13 6.86 5.30
CA ALA A 399 -10.18 5.78 5.55
C ALA A 399 -8.86 5.98 4.79
N HIS A 400 -8.94 6.47 3.54
CA HIS A 400 -7.75 6.82 2.76
C HIS A 400 -7.01 8.04 3.35
N GLU A 401 -7.73 9.10 3.74
CA GLU A 401 -7.16 10.26 4.44
C GLU A 401 -6.50 9.86 5.77
N LEU A 402 -7.13 8.98 6.54
CA LEU A 402 -6.60 8.45 7.80
C LEU A 402 -5.31 7.64 7.57
N ASN A 403 -5.26 6.81 6.52
CA ASN A 403 -4.05 6.06 6.18
C ASN A 403 -2.92 6.99 5.72
N ASN A 404 -3.24 8.00 4.91
CA ASN A 404 -2.26 9.02 4.51
C ASN A 404 -1.71 9.78 5.72
N ALA A 405 -2.57 10.19 6.65
CA ALA A 405 -2.17 10.84 7.89
C ALA A 405 -1.35 9.91 8.81
N ARG A 406 -1.68 8.61 8.87
CA ARG A 406 -0.89 7.61 9.60
C ARG A 406 0.49 7.41 8.98
N ASP A 407 0.59 7.39 7.66
CA ASP A 407 1.87 7.27 6.96
C ASP A 407 2.71 8.54 7.11
N GLU A 408 2.09 9.72 7.10
CA GLU A 408 2.76 10.99 7.44
C GLU A 408 3.21 11.03 8.90
N LEU A 409 2.39 10.56 9.84
CA LEU A 409 2.77 10.42 11.24
C LEU A 409 3.93 9.45 11.40
N ALA A 410 3.90 8.28 10.75
CA ALA A 410 4.98 7.31 10.80
C ALA A 410 6.28 7.87 10.20
N ARG A 411 6.19 8.63 9.09
CA ARG A 411 7.34 9.31 8.49
C ARG A 411 7.93 10.39 9.40
N THR A 412 7.09 11.22 10.01
CA THR A 412 7.53 12.29 10.92
C THR A 412 8.05 11.72 12.25
N GLU A 413 7.40 10.69 12.82
CA GLU A 413 7.91 9.94 13.97
C GLU A 413 9.23 9.25 13.64
N HIS A 414 9.39 8.64 12.46
CA HIS A 414 10.66 8.06 12.04
C HIS A 414 11.76 9.11 11.91
N ASN A 415 11.46 10.27 11.32
CA ASN A 415 12.39 11.40 11.24
C ASN A 415 12.75 11.93 12.64
N LEU A 416 11.79 12.07 13.55
CA LEU A 416 12.03 12.45 14.95
C LEU A 416 12.87 11.40 15.68
N ARG A 417 12.61 10.11 15.46
CA ARG A 417 13.42 8.98 15.95
C ARG A 417 14.83 9.00 15.35
N SER A 418 15.02 9.49 14.13
CA SER A 418 16.36 9.61 13.55
C SER A 418 17.18 10.75 14.18
N ILE A 419 16.49 11.83 14.62
CA ILE A 419 17.11 13.01 15.25
C ILE A 419 17.35 12.77 16.75
N THR A 420 16.51 11.97 17.41
CA THR A 420 16.64 11.64 18.83
C THR A 420 17.56 10.45 19.04
N GLY A 421 18.52 10.58 19.96
CA GLY A 421 19.53 9.53 20.19
C GLY A 421 18.94 8.21 20.71
N LYS A 422 19.52 7.08 20.30
CA LYS A 422 19.08 5.69 20.60
C LYS A 422 18.82 5.40 22.09
N ALA A 423 19.55 6.04 22.99
CA ALA A 423 19.37 5.89 24.45
C ALA A 423 18.09 6.56 24.98
N ILE A 424 17.68 7.69 24.40
CA ILE A 424 16.47 8.42 24.78
C ILE A 424 15.23 7.70 24.23
N LEU A 425 15.33 7.16 23.02
CA LEU A 425 14.27 6.39 22.36
C LEU A 425 13.92 5.09 23.09
N ASN A 426 14.91 4.34 23.55
CA ASN A 426 14.66 3.12 24.32
C ASN A 426 13.96 3.43 25.66
N GLY A 427 14.26 4.59 26.27
CA GLY A 427 13.54 5.05 27.48
C GLY A 427 12.11 5.47 27.16
N LEU A 428 11.90 6.22 26.08
CA LEU A 428 10.58 6.67 25.62
C LEU A 428 9.68 5.51 25.19
N ASP A 429 10.21 4.54 24.45
CA ASP A 429 9.48 3.34 24.04
C ASP A 429 9.11 2.46 25.24
N SER A 430 9.92 2.44 26.31
CA SER A 430 9.58 1.75 27.56
C SER A 430 8.37 2.40 28.26
N VAL A 431 8.38 3.74 28.38
CA VAL A 431 7.25 4.49 28.97
C VAL A 431 5.98 4.38 28.12
N ARG A 432 6.10 4.46 26.78
CA ARG A 432 4.95 4.35 25.86
C ARG A 432 4.35 2.94 25.90
N LYS A 433 5.18 1.90 26.03
CA LYS A 433 4.73 0.50 26.13
C LYS A 433 4.02 0.21 27.46
N ASP A 434 4.48 0.80 28.56
CA ASP A 434 3.82 0.69 29.87
C ASP A 434 2.50 1.49 29.92
N SER A 435 2.43 2.64 29.25
CA SER A 435 1.20 3.45 29.17
C SER A 435 0.03 2.78 28.42
N LEU A 436 0.32 1.89 27.47
CA LEU A 436 -0.67 1.14 26.68
C LEU A 436 -1.19 -0.11 27.42
N GLN A 437 -0.53 -0.56 28.50
CA GLN A 437 -0.94 -1.73 29.30
C GLN A 437 -1.87 -1.39 30.47
N GLY A 438 -2.29 -0.13 30.64
CA GLY A 438 -3.44 0.22 31.49
C GLY A 438 -3.25 0.09 33.01
N SER A 439 -2.03 -0.13 33.49
CA SER A 439 -1.73 -0.16 34.93
C SER A 439 -0.74 0.95 35.29
N VAL A 440 -1.20 1.88 36.14
CA VAL A 440 -0.49 3.02 36.77
C VAL A 440 -0.64 4.35 36.01
N TRP A 441 -1.69 5.10 36.37
CA TRP A 441 -1.77 6.56 36.14
C TRP A 441 -2.36 7.25 37.37
N LEU A 442 -1.56 7.41 38.43
CA LEU A 442 -1.79 8.45 39.43
C LEU A 442 -0.46 9.17 39.66
N ASN A 443 -0.36 10.39 39.14
CA ASN A 443 0.73 11.35 39.36
C ASN A 443 2.09 11.04 38.71
N GLN A 444 2.14 10.96 37.39
CA GLN A 444 3.36 11.29 36.63
C GLN A 444 3.13 12.57 35.83
N HIS A 445 3.94 13.60 36.07
CA HIS A 445 4.04 14.74 35.16
C HIS A 445 4.79 14.27 33.91
N ASP A 446 4.25 14.60 32.73
CA ASP A 446 4.84 14.28 31.43
C ASP A 446 6.26 14.84 31.25
N LEU A 447 6.98 14.33 30.24
CA LEU A 447 8.26 14.87 29.78
C LEU A 447 8.25 16.41 29.77
N LEU A 448 9.32 17.04 30.27
CA LEU A 448 9.43 18.51 30.40
C LEU A 448 9.22 19.29 29.09
N ILE A 449 9.28 18.61 27.94
CA ILE A 449 9.06 19.14 26.58
C ILE A 449 7.56 19.21 26.23
N ALA A 450 6.69 18.48 26.94
CA ALA A 450 5.26 18.39 26.64
C ALA A 450 4.41 19.52 27.23
N LEU A 451 4.98 20.43 28.05
CA LEU A 451 4.20 21.34 28.90
C LEU A 451 4.44 22.85 28.72
N PRO A 452 5.42 23.32 27.91
CA PRO A 452 5.39 24.72 27.45
C PRO A 452 5.65 24.90 25.93
N GLU A 453 4.77 25.65 25.25
CA GLU A 453 5.00 26.16 23.89
C GLU A 453 6.09 27.25 23.93
N VAL A 454 7.31 26.92 23.46
CA VAL A 454 8.39 27.89 23.27
C VAL A 454 8.28 28.47 21.85
N PRO A 455 8.22 29.80 21.67
CA PRO A 455 8.21 30.41 20.34
C PRO A 455 9.41 29.95 19.49
N ASN A 456 9.15 29.61 18.22
CA ASN A 456 10.10 28.93 17.33
C ASN A 456 11.49 29.61 17.20
N HIS A 457 11.56 30.93 17.43
CA HIS A 457 12.80 31.71 17.37
C HIS A 457 13.73 31.53 18.60
N TYR A 458 13.24 31.01 19.73
CA TYR A 458 14.05 30.74 20.93
C TYR A 458 14.40 29.24 21.14
N PHE A 459 13.91 28.36 20.27
CA PHE A 459 13.97 26.90 20.45
C PHE A 459 15.41 26.36 20.57
N HIS A 460 16.32 26.86 19.72
CA HIS A 460 17.73 26.43 19.75
C HIS A 460 18.46 26.90 21.02
N GLN A 461 18.12 28.10 21.53
CA GLN A 461 18.75 28.65 22.74
C GLN A 461 18.32 27.86 23.99
N PHE A 462 17.04 27.49 24.07
CA PHE A 462 16.45 26.71 25.17
C PHE A 462 17.04 25.29 25.28
N TRP A 463 17.22 24.58 24.16
CA TRP A 463 17.79 23.23 24.14
C TRP A 463 19.26 23.18 24.60
N VAL A 464 20.04 24.22 24.29
CA VAL A 464 21.46 24.30 24.66
C VAL A 464 21.63 24.56 26.17
N THR A 465 20.75 25.35 26.79
CA THR A 465 20.76 25.60 28.24
C THR A 465 20.40 24.36 29.06
N LEU A 466 19.38 23.60 28.63
CA LEU A 466 18.92 22.40 29.35
C LEU A 466 19.99 21.29 29.43
N ARG A 467 20.78 21.12 28.37
CA ARG A 467 21.83 20.07 28.30
C ARG A 467 23.03 20.34 29.22
N ARG A 468 23.17 21.56 29.77
CA ARG A 468 24.29 21.96 30.64
C ARG A 468 24.08 21.70 32.15
N HIS A 469 22.89 21.30 32.60
CA HIS A 469 22.62 21.00 34.01
C HIS A 469 22.59 19.48 34.30
N ARG A 470 23.48 19.02 35.20
CA ARG A 470 23.58 17.62 35.67
C ARG A 470 22.82 17.48 37.00
N TRP A 471 21.93 16.49 37.12
CA TRP A 471 21.11 16.23 38.32
C TRP A 471 21.54 14.93 39.06
N PRO A 472 21.26 14.79 40.39
CA PRO A 472 21.78 13.70 41.23
C PRO A 472 20.89 12.44 41.25
N SER A 473 21.49 11.29 41.54
CA SER A 473 20.88 9.95 41.62
C SER A 473 20.27 9.61 42.99
N LEU A 474 19.09 8.97 43.00
CA LEU A 474 18.42 8.26 44.12
C LEU A 474 17.72 7.03 43.48
N GLY A 475 17.62 5.80 44.00
CA GLY A 475 17.72 5.19 45.32
C GLY A 475 16.62 4.09 45.37
N SER A 476 16.96 2.85 45.71
CA SER A 476 16.10 1.63 45.62
C SER A 476 15.25 1.37 46.91
N PRO A 477 14.49 0.26 47.10
CA PRO A 477 13.01 0.21 47.04
C PRO A 477 12.32 -0.38 48.31
N VAL A 478 11.08 -0.01 48.68
CA VAL A 478 10.38 -0.72 49.80
C VAL A 478 8.83 -0.76 49.67
N THR A 479 8.31 -1.98 49.86
CA THR A 479 7.01 -2.47 50.40
C THR A 479 5.68 -2.42 49.62
N SER A 480 5.13 -3.63 49.54
CA SER A 480 3.77 -4.09 49.26
C SER A 480 2.67 -3.55 50.21
N VAL A 481 1.47 -3.26 49.69
CA VAL A 481 0.18 -3.49 50.36
C VAL A 481 -0.89 -3.88 49.32
N SER A 482 -1.72 -4.83 49.73
CA SER A 482 -2.80 -5.56 49.06
C SER A 482 -4.15 -4.82 48.93
N VAL A 483 -5.10 -5.47 48.21
CA VAL A 483 -6.58 -5.31 48.18
C VAL A 483 -7.10 -4.33 47.12
N GLY A 484 -8.09 -4.63 46.27
CA GLY A 484 -8.95 -5.80 46.08
C GLY A 484 -9.79 -5.65 44.79
N ARG A 485 -10.27 -6.77 44.25
CA ARG A 485 -11.21 -6.83 43.13
C ARG A 485 -12.57 -6.28 43.53
N VAL A 486 -13.19 -5.50 42.65
CA VAL A 486 -14.66 -5.44 42.54
C VAL A 486 -15.02 -5.53 41.06
N VAL A 487 -15.76 -6.58 40.76
CA VAL A 487 -16.53 -6.82 39.55
C VAL A 487 -17.82 -5.99 39.67
N ASP A 488 -18.23 -5.29 38.62
CA ASP A 488 -19.63 -5.35 38.15
C ASP A 488 -19.92 -4.51 36.89
N ARG A 489 -20.63 -5.21 35.98
CA ARG A 489 -21.51 -4.81 34.86
C ARG A 489 -20.94 -4.13 33.61
#